data_AF-A0A6V7LMW9-F1
#
_entry.id   AF-A0A6V7LMW9-F1
#
_cell.length_a   1.000
_cell.length_b   1.000
_cell.length_c   1.000
_cell.angle_alpha   90.00
_cell.angle_beta   90.00
_cell.angle_gamma   90.00
#
_symmetry.space_group_name_H-M   'P 1'
#
loop_
_entity.id
_entity.type
_entity.pdbx_description
1 polymer ?
#
loop_
_entity_poly.entity_id
_entity_poly.type
_entity_poly.pdbx_seq_one_letter_code
_entity_poly.pdbx_strand_id
1 'polypeptide(L)'
;GILATPDHSHTGELETLNMKLRKSLDLYSNVVHVKSLPGVKSRHQNVDCVIIREQTEGEYSALEHESVPGVVECLKIVTATKSQRIAKFAFDYAVKNQRKKVTCVHKANIMKLGDGLFLKSCQEIAKLYP
;
A
#
# COMPACT_ATOMS: atom_id res chain seq x y z
N GLY A 1 8.73 17.25 5.51
CA GLY A 1 9.78 16.25 5.83
C GLY A 1 9.13 15.05 6.51
N ILE A 2 9.93 14.07 6.92
CA ILE A 2 9.43 12.91 7.70
C ILE A 2 9.27 13.35 9.16
N LEU A 3 8.11 13.10 9.77
CA LEU A 3 7.95 13.27 11.21
C LEU A 3 8.50 12.03 11.91
N ALA A 4 9.50 12.19 12.77
CA ALA A 4 10.03 11.09 13.57
C ALA A 4 8.94 10.52 14.48
N THR A 5 8.93 9.21 14.69
CA THR A 5 8.01 8.54 15.61
C THR A 5 8.80 7.49 16.38
N PRO A 6 8.58 7.33 17.70
CA PRO A 6 9.20 6.25 18.47
C PRO A 6 8.83 4.88 17.91
N ASP A 7 9.79 3.96 17.90
CA ASP A 7 9.58 2.58 17.42
C ASP A 7 8.75 1.72 18.40
N HIS A 8 8.67 2.15 19.66
CA HIS A 8 7.91 1.49 20.72
C HIS A 8 7.10 2.52 21.50
N SER A 9 5.83 2.19 21.80
CA SER A 9 4.94 3.05 22.58
C SER A 9 4.35 2.27 23.75
N HIS A 10 4.45 2.82 24.96
CA HIS A 10 3.76 2.33 26.15
C HIS A 10 2.38 2.97 26.34
N THR A 11 2.02 3.97 25.53
CA THR A 11 0.80 4.78 25.70
C THR A 11 -0.40 4.24 24.93
N GLY A 12 -0.26 3.10 24.24
CA GLY A 12 -1.34 2.49 23.45
C GLY A 12 -1.70 3.26 22.16
N GLU A 13 -1.01 4.37 21.85
CA GLU A 13 -1.14 5.02 20.56
C GLU A 13 -0.43 4.21 19.47
N LEU A 14 -1.22 3.43 18.73
CA LEU A 14 -0.73 2.55 17.65
C LEU A 14 -0.44 3.32 16.35
N GLU A 15 -0.91 4.57 16.22
CA GLU A 15 -0.75 5.36 15.00
C GLU A 15 0.28 6.49 15.11
N THR A 16 1.24 6.48 14.19
CA THR A 16 2.22 7.56 14.03
C THR A 16 1.55 8.87 13.59
N LEU A 17 2.17 10.03 13.89
CA LEU A 17 1.67 11.33 13.42
C LEU A 17 1.54 11.40 11.89
N ASN A 18 2.47 10.77 11.16
CA ASN A 18 2.38 10.65 9.71
C ASN A 18 1.13 9.87 9.30
N MET A 19 0.81 8.78 10.01
CA MET A 19 -0.37 7.98 9.73
C MET A 19 -1.66 8.71 10.06
N LYS A 20 -1.72 9.39 11.21
CA LYS A 20 -2.87 10.24 11.59
C LYS A 20 -3.16 11.27 10.51
N LEU A 21 -2.14 11.95 9.98
CA LEU A 21 -2.29 12.91 8.88
C LEU A 21 -2.82 12.26 7.59
N ARG A 22 -2.29 11.08 7.23
CA ARG A 22 -2.70 10.36 6.01
C ARG A 22 -4.15 9.89 6.11
N LYS A 23 -4.57 9.40 7.28
CA LYS A 23 -5.94 8.94 7.53
C LYS A 23 -6.92 10.13 7.61
N SER A 24 -6.58 11.20 8.32
CA SER A 24 -7.46 12.36 8.48
C SER A 24 -7.75 13.09 7.18
N LEU A 25 -6.80 13.08 6.24
CA LEU A 25 -6.94 13.67 4.91
C LEU A 25 -7.34 12.67 3.82
N ASP A 26 -7.61 11.41 4.18
CA ASP A 26 -7.87 10.29 3.25
C ASP A 26 -6.86 10.23 2.08
N LEU A 27 -5.57 10.40 2.39
CA LEU A 27 -4.46 10.27 1.44
C LEU A 27 -4.17 8.79 1.16
N TYR A 28 -5.08 8.16 0.42
CA TYR A 28 -5.13 6.72 0.24
C TYR A 28 -4.10 6.14 -0.74
N SER A 29 -3.61 6.96 -1.67
CA SER A 29 -2.66 6.53 -2.69
C SER A 29 -1.28 7.12 -2.40
N ASN A 30 -0.30 6.26 -2.18
CA ASN A 30 1.11 6.64 -2.17
C ASN A 30 1.72 6.34 -3.54
N VAL A 31 2.36 7.33 -4.16
CA VAL A 31 2.97 7.21 -5.49
C VAL A 31 4.46 7.50 -5.40
N VAL A 32 5.29 6.54 -5.81
CA VAL A 32 6.76 6.66 -5.79
C VAL A 32 7.31 6.37 -7.18
N HIS A 33 8.13 7.29 -7.70
CA HIS A 33 8.79 7.14 -8.99
C HIS A 33 10.19 6.60 -8.76
N VAL A 34 10.48 5.44 -9.33
CA VAL A 34 11.81 4.81 -9.27
C VAL A 34 12.38 4.85 -10.67
N LYS A 35 13.21 5.88 -10.92
CA LYS A 35 13.82 6.13 -12.23
C LYS A 35 15.33 6.22 -12.11
N SER A 36 16.05 5.55 -13.00
CA SER A 36 17.50 5.72 -13.15
C SER A 36 17.82 7.15 -13.59
N LEU A 37 18.71 7.82 -12.86
CA LEU A 37 19.16 9.17 -13.16
C LEU A 37 20.45 9.13 -14.00
N PRO A 38 20.54 9.89 -15.10
CA PRO A 38 21.79 10.04 -15.84
C PRO A 38 22.90 10.55 -14.92
N GLY A 39 24.05 9.89 -14.93
CA GLY A 39 25.21 10.27 -14.11
C GLY A 39 25.25 9.65 -12.71
N VAL A 40 24.16 9.06 -12.21
CA VAL A 40 24.14 8.38 -10.91
C VAL A 40 24.43 6.89 -11.11
N LYS A 41 25.64 6.45 -10.72
CA LYS A 41 26.02 5.04 -10.81
C LYS A 41 25.25 4.19 -9.80
N SER A 42 24.64 3.12 -10.30
CA SER A 42 23.94 2.11 -9.50
C SER A 42 24.14 0.73 -10.14
N ARG A 43 23.85 -0.34 -9.40
CA ARG A 43 23.93 -1.72 -9.93
C ARG A 43 22.99 -1.95 -11.11
N HIS A 44 21.85 -1.26 -11.15
CA HIS A 44 20.83 -1.40 -12.18
C HIS A 44 20.69 -0.10 -12.97
N GLN A 45 20.56 -0.23 -14.29
CA GLN A 45 20.43 0.88 -15.22
C GLN A 45 19.11 0.76 -15.98
N ASN A 46 18.62 1.86 -16.54
CA ASN A 46 17.39 1.93 -17.32
C ASN A 46 16.14 1.46 -16.54
N VAL A 47 16.09 1.73 -15.23
CA VAL A 47 14.90 1.49 -14.41
C VAL A 47 13.94 2.65 -14.61
N ASP A 48 12.69 2.35 -14.90
CA ASP A 48 11.59 3.31 -14.89
C ASP A 48 10.29 2.60 -14.48
N CYS A 49 10.02 2.61 -13.18
CA CYS A 49 8.76 2.10 -12.64
C CYS A 49 8.14 3.09 -11.66
N VAL A 50 6.82 2.96 -11.51
CA VAL A 50 6.04 3.72 -10.54
C VAL A 50 5.39 2.72 -9.60
N ILE A 51 5.61 2.91 -8.31
CA ILE A 51 4.98 2.12 -7.25
C ILE A 51 3.78 2.91 -6.73
N ILE A 52 2.61 2.29 -6.82
CA ILE A 52 1.36 2.82 -6.29
C ILE A 52 0.93 1.89 -5.16
N ARG A 53 0.73 2.44 -3.97
CA ARG A 53 0.44 1.67 -2.76
C ARG A 53 -0.74 2.25 -2.00
N GLU A 54 -1.62 1.37 -1.52
CA GLU A 54 -2.68 1.70 -0.58
C GLU A 54 -2.07 2.06 0.79
N GLN A 55 -2.49 3.18 1.38
CA GLN A 55 -1.86 3.74 2.57
C GLN A 55 -2.82 3.93 3.76
N THR A 56 -4.07 3.49 3.69
CA THR A 56 -5.07 3.72 4.75
C THR A 56 -5.61 2.44 5.40
N GLU A 57 -5.26 1.26 4.88
CA GLU A 57 -5.59 -0.05 5.45
C GLU A 57 -4.37 -1.01 5.36
N GLY A 58 -4.62 -2.31 5.41
CA GLY A 58 -3.59 -3.33 5.40
C GLY A 58 -2.83 -3.36 6.73
N GLU A 59 -1.51 -3.38 6.65
CA GLU A 59 -0.61 -3.35 7.81
C GLU A 59 -0.73 -2.04 8.60
N TYR A 60 -1.28 -0.96 8.01
CA TYR A 60 -1.52 0.31 8.68
C TYR A 60 -2.88 0.40 9.39
N SER A 61 -3.59 -0.73 9.53
CA SER A 61 -4.82 -0.76 10.32
C SER A 61 -4.54 -0.46 11.80
N ALA A 62 -3.32 -0.71 12.28
CA ALA A 62 -2.86 -0.38 13.63
C ALA A 62 -3.79 -0.94 14.71
N LEU A 63 -4.19 -2.20 14.54
CA LEU A 63 -5.05 -2.94 15.45
C LEU A 63 -4.23 -4.07 16.05
N GLU A 64 -3.71 -3.84 17.25
CA GLU A 64 -2.85 -4.78 17.95
C GLU A 64 -3.33 -4.92 19.39
N HIS A 65 -3.24 -6.12 19.93
CA HIS A 65 -3.52 -6.39 21.33
C HIS A 65 -2.72 -7.58 21.82
N GLU A 66 -2.53 -7.65 23.13
CA GLU A 66 -1.90 -8.78 23.80
C GLU A 66 -3.00 -9.64 24.43
N SER A 67 -3.30 -10.79 23.83
CA SER A 67 -4.39 -11.67 24.26
C SER A 67 -4.10 -12.31 25.62
N VAL A 68 -2.85 -12.70 25.83
CA VAL A 68 -2.27 -13.14 27.11
C VAL A 68 -0.80 -12.71 27.16
N PRO A 69 -0.18 -12.61 28.35
CA PRO A 69 1.22 -12.17 28.46
C PRO A 69 2.16 -12.97 27.53
N GLY A 70 2.84 -12.25 26.63
CA GLY A 70 3.74 -12.80 25.61
C GLY A 70 3.09 -13.20 24.28
N VAL A 71 1.77 -13.03 24.11
CA VAL A 71 1.05 -13.38 22.87
C VAL A 71 0.39 -12.14 22.28
N VAL A 72 1.01 -11.59 21.24
CA VAL A 72 0.55 -10.38 20.56
C VAL A 72 -0.09 -10.73 19.22
N GLU A 73 -1.30 -10.23 19.01
CA GLU A 73 -2.02 -10.34 17.76
C GLU A 73 -1.99 -9.01 17.00
N CYS A 74 -1.72 -9.07 15.70
CA CYS A 74 -1.74 -7.92 14.79
C CYS A 74 -2.77 -8.17 13.67
N LEU A 75 -3.80 -7.33 13.62
CA LEU A 75 -4.94 -7.49 12.73
C LEU A 75 -4.75 -6.64 11.48
N LYS A 76 -4.51 -7.32 10.35
CA LYS A 76 -4.51 -6.71 9.02
C LYS A 76 -5.94 -6.65 8.47
N ILE A 77 -6.45 -5.44 8.23
CA ILE A 77 -7.76 -5.22 7.61
C ILE A 77 -7.60 -4.87 6.13
N VAL A 78 -8.34 -5.56 5.26
CA VAL A 78 -8.39 -5.28 3.82
C VAL A 78 -9.85 -5.20 3.40
N THR A 79 -10.22 -4.16 2.68
CA THR A 79 -11.62 -3.93 2.25
C THR A 79 -11.72 -3.89 0.73
N ALA A 80 -12.83 -4.39 0.19
CA ALA A 80 -13.09 -4.37 -1.24
C ALA A 80 -13.12 -2.93 -1.79
N THR A 81 -13.77 -2.02 -1.07
CA THR A 81 -13.91 -0.61 -1.46
C THR A 81 -12.57 0.08 -1.64
N LYS A 82 -11.65 -0.04 -0.66
CA LYS A 82 -10.33 0.60 -0.75
C LYS A 82 -9.42 -0.12 -1.77
N SER A 83 -9.52 -1.44 -1.87
CA SER A 83 -8.84 -2.24 -2.89
C SER A 83 -9.23 -1.84 -4.33
N GLN A 84 -10.53 -1.70 -4.60
CA GLN A 84 -11.03 -1.23 -5.89
C GLN A 84 -10.62 0.22 -6.17
N ARG A 85 -10.68 1.08 -5.15
CA ARG A 85 -10.26 2.49 -5.26
C ARG A 85 -8.79 2.64 -5.66
N ILE A 86 -7.88 1.92 -5.01
CA ILE A 86 -6.45 2.00 -5.34
C ILE A 86 -6.13 1.33 -6.68
N ALA A 87 -6.80 0.22 -7.01
CA ALA A 87 -6.66 -0.43 -8.32
C ALA A 87 -7.08 0.52 -9.44
N LYS A 88 -8.25 1.17 -9.29
CA LYS A 88 -8.75 2.15 -10.27
C LYS A 88 -7.76 3.29 -10.45
N PHE A 89 -7.25 3.84 -9.34
CA PHE A 89 -6.23 4.88 -9.39
C PHE A 89 -4.98 4.41 -10.15
N ALA A 90 -4.51 3.17 -9.93
CA ALA A 90 -3.33 2.65 -10.61
C ALA A 90 -3.54 2.51 -12.13
N PHE A 91 -4.71 2.03 -12.57
CA PHE A 91 -5.04 1.96 -14.00
C PHE A 91 -5.25 3.34 -14.63
N ASP A 92 -5.98 4.25 -13.96
CA ASP A 92 -6.12 5.64 -14.39
C ASP A 92 -4.75 6.33 -14.54
N TYR A 93 -3.86 6.13 -13.57
CA TYR A 93 -2.50 6.63 -13.61
C TYR A 93 -1.73 6.05 -14.80
N ALA A 94 -1.85 4.74 -15.04
CA ALA A 94 -1.17 4.08 -16.15
C ALA A 94 -1.62 4.65 -17.50
N VAL A 95 -2.93 4.80 -17.73
CA VAL A 95 -3.47 5.39 -18.97
C VAL A 95 -3.01 6.83 -19.13
N LYS A 96 -3.17 7.66 -18.09
CA LYS A 96 -2.79 9.08 -18.13
C LYS A 96 -1.29 9.29 -18.41
N ASN A 97 -0.44 8.38 -17.95
CA ASN A 97 1.01 8.45 -18.12
C ASN A 97 1.54 7.49 -19.19
N GLN A 98 0.68 6.97 -20.07
CA GLN A 98 1.04 6.11 -21.20
C GLN A 98 1.87 4.87 -20.81
N ARG A 99 1.61 4.32 -19.62
CA ARG A 99 2.21 3.07 -19.15
C ARG A 99 1.40 1.89 -19.69
N LYS A 100 2.11 0.89 -20.20
CA LYS A 100 1.50 -0.26 -20.91
C LYS A 100 1.15 -1.45 -20.01
N LYS A 101 1.60 -1.44 -18.76
CA LYS A 101 1.46 -2.58 -17.85
C LYS A 101 1.24 -2.12 -16.42
N VAL A 102 0.23 -2.69 -15.79
CA VAL A 102 0.01 -2.64 -14.34
C VAL A 102 0.26 -4.04 -13.79
N THR A 103 1.05 -4.16 -12.73
CA THR A 103 1.32 -5.44 -12.07
C THR A 103 0.81 -5.37 -10.64
N CYS A 104 -0.17 -6.21 -10.31
CA CYS A 104 -0.67 -6.34 -8.94
C CYS A 104 0.28 -7.23 -8.13
N VAL A 105 0.92 -6.67 -7.11
CA VAL A 105 1.79 -7.41 -6.18
C VAL A 105 0.97 -7.85 -4.97
N HIS A 106 1.02 -9.14 -4.62
CA HIS A 106 0.23 -9.72 -3.53
C HIS A 106 0.88 -10.98 -2.95
N LYS A 107 0.37 -11.45 -1.81
CA LYS A 107 0.70 -12.73 -1.17
C LYS A 107 -0.54 -13.61 -0.93
N ALA A 108 -1.52 -13.50 -1.83
CA ALA A 108 -2.74 -14.34 -1.87
C ALA A 108 -2.48 -15.87 -1.92
N ASN A 109 -1.24 -16.31 -2.16
CA ASN A 109 -0.86 -17.71 -2.03
C ASN A 109 -0.89 -18.20 -0.56
N ILE A 110 -0.67 -17.31 0.41
CA ILE A 110 -0.77 -17.58 1.86
C ILE A 110 -2.00 -16.88 2.46
N MET A 111 -2.15 -15.58 2.22
CA MET A 111 -3.29 -14.78 2.71
C MET A 111 -4.50 -14.92 1.78
N LYS A 112 -5.15 -16.08 1.82
CA LYS A 112 -6.22 -16.46 0.88
C LYS A 112 -7.41 -15.49 0.86
N LEU A 113 -7.80 -14.97 2.02
CA LEU A 113 -8.96 -14.09 2.14
C LEU A 113 -8.59 -12.61 1.91
N GLY A 114 -7.66 -12.06 2.71
CA GLY A 114 -7.29 -10.63 2.63
C GLY A 114 -6.66 -10.25 1.29
N ASP A 115 -5.49 -10.80 0.97
CA ASP A 115 -4.81 -10.50 -0.31
C ASP A 115 -5.55 -11.12 -1.50
N GLY A 116 -6.34 -12.19 -1.29
CA GLY A 116 -7.23 -12.72 -2.32
C GLY A 116 -8.33 -11.75 -2.71
N LEU A 117 -8.94 -11.06 -1.74
CA LEU A 117 -9.90 -9.98 -1.98
C LEU A 117 -9.27 -8.81 -2.74
N PHE A 118 -8.06 -8.40 -2.36
CA PHE A 118 -7.31 -7.36 -3.05
C PHE A 118 -7.03 -7.75 -4.52
N LEU A 119 -6.49 -8.95 -4.74
CA LEU A 119 -6.21 -9.45 -6.10
C LEU A 119 -7.48 -9.52 -6.96
N LYS A 120 -8.57 -10.05 -6.41
CA LYS A 120 -9.87 -10.12 -7.11
C LYS A 120 -10.35 -8.72 -7.49
N SER A 121 -10.27 -7.76 -6.56
CA SER A 121 -10.64 -6.36 -6.82
C SER A 121 -9.81 -5.75 -7.95
N CYS A 122 -8.50 -5.98 -7.97
CA CYS A 122 -7.62 -5.55 -9.06
C CYS A 122 -8.01 -6.17 -10.40
N GLN A 123 -8.35 -7.46 -10.43
CA GLN A 123 -8.78 -8.16 -11.65
C GLN A 123 -10.14 -7.65 -12.16
N GLU A 124 -11.06 -7.32 -11.27
CA GLU A 124 -12.36 -6.73 -11.63
C GLU A 124 -12.18 -5.35 -12.28
N ILE A 125 -11.37 -4.49 -11.67
CA ILE A 125 -11.05 -3.17 -12.22
C ILE A 125 -10.31 -3.28 -13.55
N ALA A 126 -9.38 -4.23 -13.69
CA ALA A 126 -8.62 -4.41 -14.93
C ALA A 126 -9.51 -4.61 -16.16
N LYS A 127 -10.70 -5.20 -16.01
CA LYS A 127 -11.66 -5.41 -17.11
C LYS A 127 -12.18 -4.10 -17.72
N LEU A 128 -12.08 -2.99 -16.99
CA LEU A 128 -12.49 -1.65 -17.46
C LEU A 128 -11.40 -0.97 -18.30
N TYR A 129 -10.19 -1.54 -18.37
CA TYR A 129 -9.03 -0.97 -19.05
C TYR A 129 -8.41 -2.03 -19.99
N PRO A 130 -9.05 -2.29 -21.15
CA PRO A 130 -8.60 -3.30 -22.11
C PRO A 130 -7.26 -2.98 -22.76
#